data_AF-A0A453PGI2-F1
#
_entry.id   AF-A0A453PGI2-F1
#
_cell.length_a   1.000
_cell.length_b   1.000
_cell.length_c   1.000
_cell.angle_alpha   90.00
_cell.angle_beta   90.00
_cell.angle_gamma   90.00
#
_symmetry.space_group_name_H-M   'P 1'
#
loop_
_entity.id
_entity.type
_entity.pdbx_description
1 polymer ?
#
loop_
_entity_poly.entity_id
_entity_poly.type
_entity_poly.pdbx_seq_one_letter_code
_entity_poly.pdbx_strand_id
1 'polypeptide(L)' 'GFKKTILLDRKIIIDLVDRYKSGSLPWDEFSKLVKSVHANRMGSASRRTVIPDKPKEEDYFYANPQECLRDPNLLRAL' A
#
# COMPACT_ATOMS: atom_id res chain seq x y z
N GLY A 1 -1.26 -6.29 -14.11
CA GLY A 1 -2.58 -5.81 -13.67
C GLY A 1 -2.55 -5.58 -12.17
N PHE A 2 -3.27 -4.56 -11.70
CA PHE A 2 -3.41 -4.25 -10.27
C PHE A 2 -3.98 -5.48 -9.53
N LYS A 3 -3.29 -5.93 -8.47
CA LYS A 3 -3.82 -6.95 -7.56
C LYS A 3 -4.35 -6.22 -6.33
N LYS A 4 -5.49 -6.65 -5.80
CA LYS A 4 -6.02 -6.13 -4.54
C LYS A 4 -5.04 -6.49 -3.43
N THR A 5 -4.30 -5.50 -2.96
CA THR A 5 -3.32 -5.62 -1.87
C THR A 5 -3.83 -4.87 -0.64
N ILE A 6 -3.09 -4.94 0.46
CA ILE A 6 -3.26 -4.04 1.61
C ILE A 6 -2.39 -2.80 1.41
N LEU A 7 -2.92 -1.62 1.76
CA LEU A 7 -2.19 -0.37 1.86
C LEU A 7 -1.46 -0.34 3.21
N LEU A 8 -0.18 -0.71 3.19
CA LEU A 8 0.63 -0.90 4.38
C LEU A 8 0.81 0.40 5.18
N ASP A 9 0.62 0.30 6.49
CA ASP A 9 1.19 1.24 7.44
C ASP A 9 2.65 0.83 7.70
N ARG A 10 3.57 1.52 7.03
CA ARG A 10 5.00 1.16 7.04
C ARG A 10 5.56 1.13 8.46
N LYS A 11 5.15 2.03 9.34
CA LYS A 11 5.68 2.10 10.71
C LYS A 11 5.26 0.89 11.52
N ILE A 12 3.98 0.51 11.43
CA ILE A 12 3.46 -0.64 12.16
C ILE A 12 4.06 -1.94 11.62
N ILE A 13 4.20 -2.06 10.29
CA ILE A 13 4.84 -3.24 9.69
C ILE A 13 6.28 -3.41 10.16
N ILE A 14 7.06 -2.32 10.25
CA ILE A 14 8.44 -2.38 10.73
C ILE A 14 8.47 -2.93 12.17
N ASP A 15 7.68 -2.37 13.09
CA ASP A 15 7.62 -2.85 14.49
C ASP A 15 7.19 -4.33 14.57
N LEU A 16 6.17 -4.75 13.82
CA LEU A 16 5.71 -6.14 13.81
C LEU A 16 6.78 -7.09 13.23
N VAL A 17 7.50 -6.67 12.20
CA VAL A 17 8.59 -7.46 11.59
C VAL A 17 9.75 -7.60 12.57
N ASP A 18 10.12 -6.53 13.27
CA ASP A 18 11.21 -6.56 14.24
C ASP A 18 10.89 -7.52 15.40
N ARG A 19 9.65 -7.49 15.90
CA ARG A 19 9.16 -8.43 16.94
C ARG A 19 9.11 -9.88 16.46
N TYR A 20 8.71 -10.10 15.20
CA TYR A 20 8.72 -11.43 14.60
C TYR A 20 10.15 -11.96 14.46
N LYS A 21 11.07 -11.13 13.95
CA LYS A 21 12.48 -11.50 13.76
C LYS A 21 13.23 -11.72 15.07
N SER A 22 12.86 -11.01 16.13
CA SER A 22 13.43 -11.23 17.47
C SER A 22 12.90 -12.50 18.15
N GLY A 23 11.91 -13.18 17.55
CA GLY A 23 11.26 -14.36 18.13
C GLY A 23 10.21 -14.04 19.19
N SER A 24 9.99 -12.76 19.50
CA SER A 24 8.99 -12.33 20.50
C SER A 24 7.54 -12.44 20.02
N LEU A 25 7.32 -12.65 18.73
CA LEU A 25 6.00 -12.74 18.11
C LEU A 25 5.97 -13.95 17.15
N PRO A 26 5.13 -14.98 17.40
CA PRO A 26 5.02 -16.12 16.50
C PRO A 26 4.34 -15.73 15.18
N TRP A 27 4.55 -16.54 14.14
CA TRP A 27 4.05 -16.28 12.78
C TRP A 27 2.53 -16.05 12.72
N ASP A 28 1.76 -16.87 13.43
CA ASP A 28 0.29 -16.78 13.39
C ASP A 28 -0.22 -15.47 14.00
N GLU A 29 0.38 -15.01 15.10
CA GLU A 29 0.05 -13.72 15.70
C GLU A 29 0.51 -12.56 14.83
N PHE A 30 1.72 -12.62 14.27
CA PHE A 30 2.21 -11.64 13.30
C PHE A 30 1.22 -11.49 12.13
N SER A 31 0.84 -12.61 11.50
CA SER A 31 -0.09 -12.64 10.36
C SER A 31 -1.46 -12.07 10.75
N LYS A 32 -1.97 -12.41 11.94
CA LYS A 32 -3.23 -11.90 12.47
C LYS A 32 -3.18 -10.40 12.73
N LEU A 33 -2.12 -9.89 13.34
CA LEU A 33 -1.94 -8.46 13.63
C LEU A 33 -1.81 -7.64 12.35
N VAL A 34 -1.02 -8.10 11.38
CA VAL A 34 -0.92 -7.46 10.07
C VAL A 34 -2.29 -7.36 9.41
N LYS A 35 -3.08 -8.44 9.37
CA LYS A 35 -4.44 -8.41 8.78
C LYS A 35 -5.39 -7.49 9.55
N SER A 36 -5.35 -7.51 10.89
CA SER A 36 -6.22 -6.73 11.76
C SER A 36 -5.99 -5.22 11.59
N VAL A 37 -4.73 -4.78 11.72
CA VAL A 37 -4.35 -3.36 11.60
C VAL A 37 -4.70 -2.80 10.21
N HIS A 38 -4.68 -3.65 9.18
CA HIS A 38 -4.92 -3.25 7.79
C HIS A 38 -6.30 -3.63 7.27
N ALA A 39 -7.24 -4.07 8.12
CA ALA A 39 -8.55 -4.57 7.70
C ALA A 39 -9.33 -3.56 6.84
N ASN A 40 -9.20 -2.27 7.16
CA ASN A 40 -9.85 -1.16 6.44
C ASN A 40 -8.89 -0.42 5.49
N ARG A 41 -7.67 -0.93 5.29
CA ARG A 41 -6.63 -0.33 4.45
C ARG A 41 -6.40 -1.20 3.23
N MET A 42 -7.44 -1.39 2.42
CA MET A 42 -7.29 -2.13 1.16
C MET A 42 -6.74 -1.19 0.09
N GLY A 43 -5.68 -1.62 -0.58
CA GLY A 43 -5.16 -0.96 -1.77
C GLY A 43 -6.23 -0.90 -2.84
N SER A 44 -6.34 0.24 -3.49
CA SER A 44 -7.13 0.46 -4.70
C SER A 44 -6.29 1.26 -5.70
N ALA A 45 -6.69 1.24 -6.97
CA ALA A 45 -6.08 2.13 -7.94
C ALA A 45 -6.46 3.58 -7.54
N SER A 46 -5.46 4.45 -7.42
CA SER A 46 -5.60 5.82 -6.91
C SER A 46 -4.64 6.75 -7.65
N ARG A 47 -4.84 8.07 -7.61
CA ARG A 47 -3.81 8.97 -8.16
C ARG A 47 -2.61 8.98 -7.22
N ARG A 48 -1.40 8.95 -7.77
CA ARG A 48 -0.17 9.10 -6.97
C ARG A 48 -0.23 10.42 -6.21
N THR A 49 0.00 10.36 -4.91
CA THR A 49 0.19 11.57 -4.10
C THR A 49 1.66 11.93 -4.16
N VAL A 50 1.97 13.08 -4.75
CA VAL A 50 3.32 13.63 -4.76
C VAL A 50 3.56 14.26 -3.39
N ILE A 51 4.61 13.82 -2.70
CA ILE A 51 5.01 14.38 -1.40
C ILE A 51 6.33 15.12 -1.62
N PRO A 52 6.29 16.47 -1.70
CA PRO A 52 7.50 17.27 -1.80
C PRO A 52 8.53 16.85 -0.73
N ASP A 53 9.80 16.81 -1.12
CA ASP A 53 10.94 16.43 -0.29
C ASP A 53 10.97 14.95 0.20
N LYS A 54 9.98 14.13 -0.17
CA LYS A 54 9.89 12.72 0.24
C LYS A 54 9.53 11.78 -0.91
N PRO A 55 10.32 11.75 -2.01
CA PRO A 55 10.01 10.94 -3.19
C PRO A 55 9.96 9.42 -2.91
N LYS A 56 10.62 8.96 -1.83
CA LYS A 56 10.60 7.54 -1.40
C LYS A 56 9.33 7.14 -0.65
N GLU A 57 8.53 8.11 -0.22
CA GLU A 57 7.25 7.89 0.46
C GLU A 57 6.07 7.90 -0.55
N GLU A 58 6.31 8.27 -1.81
CA GLU A 58 5.32 8.19 -2.89
C GLU A 58 5.03 6.73 -3.29
N ASP A 59 3.80 6.47 -3.75
CA ASP A 59 3.43 5.18 -4.32
C ASP A 59 4.26 4.89 -5.58
N TYR A 60 4.83 3.69 -5.65
CA TYR A 60 5.66 3.28 -6.78
C TYR A 60 4.81 3.22 -8.06
N PHE A 61 5.32 3.77 -9.17
CA PHE A 61 4.61 3.84 -10.46
C PHE A 61 4.00 2.49 -10.89
N TYR A 62 4.74 1.38 -10.72
CA TYR A 62 4.26 0.05 -11.09
C TYR A 62 3.29 -0.59 -10.08
N ALA A 63 3.19 -0.06 -8.86
CA ALA A 63 2.26 -0.54 -7.84
C ALA A 63 0.84 0.02 -8.06
N ASN A 64 0.70 1.11 -8.81
CA ASN A 64 -0.55 1.82 -9.00
C ASN A 64 -0.76 2.20 -10.48
N PRO A 65 -1.40 1.33 -11.28
CA PRO A 65 -1.57 1.57 -12.71
C PRO A 65 -2.66 2.61 -13.02
N GLN A 66 -3.10 3.41 -12.04
CA GLN A 66 -4.06 4.50 -12.28
C GLN A 66 -3.55 5.47 -13.36
N GLU A 67 -2.25 5.75 -13.39
CA GLU A 67 -1.62 6.59 -14.42
C GLU A 67 -1.69 5.96 -15.82
N CYS A 68 -1.92 4.64 -15.91
CA CYS A 68 -2.13 3.92 -17.17
C CYS A 68 -3.63 3.84 -17.58
N LEU A 69 -4.56 4.26 -16.72
CA LEU A 69 -5.97 4.31 -17.07
C LEU A 69 -6.22 5.54 -17.96
N ARG A 70 -6.94 5.38 -19.07
CA ARG A 70 -7.33 6.50 -19.93
C ARG A 70 -8.12 7.53 -19.11
N ASP A 71 -7.78 8.80 -19.27
CA ASP A 71 -8.51 9.89 -18.64
C ASP A 71 -9.97 9.90 -19.14
N PRO A 72 -10.97 9.70 -18.26
CA PRO A 72 -12.38 9.76 -18.64
C PRO A 72 -12.79 11.11 -19.26
N ASN A 73 -12.09 12.20 -18.92
CA ASN A 73 -12.35 13.53 -19.46
C ASN A 73 -11.82 13.67 -20.90
N LEU A 74 -10.75 12.94 -21.25
CA LEU A 74 -10.23 12.91 -22.62
C LEU A 74 -11.19 12.13 -23.56
N LEU A 75 -11.94 11.16 -23.03
CA LEU A 75 -12.97 10.41 -23.76
C LEU A 75 -14.27 11.20 -23.96
N ARG A 76 -14.51 12.27 -23.18
CA ARG A 76 -15.69 13.14 -23.32
C ARG A 76 -15.46 14.33 -24.24
N ALA A 77 -14.22 14.60 -24.61
CA ALA A 77 -13.81 15.69 -25.51
C ALA A 77 -13.65 15.24 -26.98
N LEU A 78 -13.99 13.99 -27.28
CA LEU A 78 -14.09 13.39 -28.62
C LEU A 78 -15.56 13.05 -28.90
#